data_AF-A0A8X6SLJ3-F1
#
_entry.id   AF-A0A8X6SLJ3-F1
#
_cell.length_a   1.000
_cell.length_b   1.000
_cell.length_c   1.000
_cell.angle_alpha   90.00
_cell.angle_beta   90.00
_cell.angle_gamma   90.00
#
_symmetry.space_group_name_H-M   'P 1'
#
loop_
_entity.id
_entity.type
_entity.pdbx_description
1 polymer ?
#
loop_
_entity_poly.entity_id
_entity_poly.type
_entity_poly.pdbx_seq_one_letter_code
_entity_poly.pdbx_strand_id
1 'polypeptide(L)' 'MTVPVSKFTAQRSLHPMGFGSRRPTGVPLVNASHWAARFAWAREHRHRSVEDLKRVAVSDESRFQREAEHMPSGS' A
#
# COMPACT_ATOMS: atom_id res chain seq x y z
N MET A 1 -12.59 4.41 16.04
CA MET A 1 -11.80 5.56 15.54
C MET A 1 -10.45 5.04 15.10
N THR A 2 -10.22 4.88 13.79
CA THR A 2 -8.96 4.34 13.26
C THR A 2 -8.11 5.52 12.82
N VAL A 3 -7.06 5.82 13.57
CA VAL A 3 -6.12 6.89 13.20
C VAL A 3 -5.31 6.45 11.98
N PRO A 4 -5.21 7.28 10.92
CA PRO A 4 -4.37 6.96 9.77
C PRO A 4 -2.91 6.92 10.22
N VAL A 5 -2.29 5.74 10.12
CA VAL A 5 -0.90 5.52 10.52
C VAL A 5 0.00 5.87 9.33
N SER A 6 0.95 6.78 9.55
CA SER A 6 1.92 7.13 8.50
C SER A 6 2.83 5.94 8.20
N LYS A 7 3.37 5.86 6.97
CA LYS A 7 4.39 4.85 6.61
C LYS A 7 5.56 4.84 7.58
N PHE A 8 6.00 6.03 8.01
CA PHE A 8 7.09 6.17 8.97
C PHE A 8 6.72 5.59 10.34
N THR A 9 5.50 5.83 10.80
CA THR A 9 4.98 5.26 12.06
C THR A 9 4.90 3.74 11.99
N ALA A 10 4.41 3.19 10.87
CA ALA A 10 4.36 1.74 10.65
C ALA A 10 5.77 1.13 10.57
N GLN A 11 6.71 1.78 9.90
CA GLN A 11 8.10 1.29 9.84
C GLN A 11 8.78 1.30 11.21
N ARG A 12 8.60 2.37 12.00
CA ARG A 12 9.17 2.45 13.35
C ARG A 12 8.63 1.39 14.31
N SER A 13 7.36 1.01 14.18
CA SER A 13 6.80 -0.07 15.01
C SER A 13 7.23 -1.45 14.51
N LEU A 14 7.29 -1.66 13.19
CA LEU A 14 7.58 -2.96 12.59
C LEU A 14 9.06 -3.35 12.66
N HIS A 15 9.98 -2.39 12.55
CA HIS A 15 11.42 -2.68 12.48
C HIS A 15 11.97 -3.36 13.75
N PRO A 16 11.67 -2.92 14.99
CA PRO A 16 12.10 -3.63 16.19
C PRO A 16 11.50 -5.06 16.31
N MET A 17 10.37 -5.31 15.66
CA MET A 17 9.75 -6.64 15.60
C MET A 17 10.35 -7.51 14.48
N GLY A 18 11.40 -7.05 13.81
CA GLY A 18 12.06 -7.75 12.72
C GLY A 18 11.21 -7.79 11.45
N PHE A 19 10.33 -6.82 11.21
CA PHE A 19 9.51 -6.75 9.99
C PHE A 19 9.89 -5.56 9.11
N GLY A 20 10.19 -5.86 7.85
CA GLY A 20 10.46 -4.89 6.80
C GLY A 20 9.32 -4.82 5.78
N SER A 21 9.17 -3.67 5.12
CA SER A 21 8.23 -3.53 3.99
C SER A 21 8.70 -4.38 2.81
N ARG A 22 7.80 -5.19 2.25
CA ARG A 22 8.09 -5.93 1.01
C ARG A 22 8.10 -4.96 -0.16
N ARG A 23 9.19 -4.97 -0.95
CA ARG A 23 9.19 -4.30 -2.26
C ARG A 23 8.37 -5.13 -3.25
N PRO A 24 7.31 -4.56 -3.88
CA PRO A 24 6.64 -5.24 -4.98
C PRO A 24 7.67 -5.55 -6.07
N THR A 25 7.81 -6.83 -6.42
CA THR A 25 8.86 -7.31 -7.35
C THR A 25 8.51 -7.06 -8.82
N GLY A 26 7.29 -6.63 -9.12
CA GLY A 26 6.85 -6.38 -10.48
C GLY A 26 5.70 -5.40 -10.55
N VAL A 27 5.56 -4.79 -11.73
CA VAL A 27 4.40 -3.96 -12.08
C VAL A 27 3.26 -4.90 -12.48
N PRO A 28 2.01 -4.67 -12.03
CA PRO A 28 0.87 -5.45 -12.49
C PRO A 28 0.76 -5.41 -14.02
N LEU A 29 0.68 -6.57 -14.67
CA LEU A 29 0.41 -6.64 -16.10
C LEU A 29 -1.03 -6.20 -16.37
N VAL A 30 -1.19 -5.11 -17.12
CA VAL A 30 -2.50 -4.56 -17.49
C VAL A 30 -2.80 -4.96 -18.93
N ASN A 31 -3.76 -5.85 -19.12
CA ASN A 31 -4.24 -6.23 -20.46
C ASN A 31 -5.23 -5.19 -21.00
N ALA A 32 -5.66 -5.35 -22.26
CA ALA A 32 -6.54 -4.40 -22.93
C ALA A 32 -7.90 -4.22 -22.23
N SER A 33 -8.47 -5.27 -21.64
CA SER A 33 -9.75 -5.17 -20.93
C SER A 33 -9.62 -4.40 -19.61
N HIS A 34 -8.54 -4.62 -18.85
CA HIS A 34 -8.24 -3.84 -17.65
C HIS A 34 -8.01 -2.35 -17.99
N TRP A 35 -7.37 -2.06 -19.13
CA TRP A 35 -7.21 -0.69 -19.62
C TRP A 35 -8.55 -0.04 -19.93
N ALA A 36 -9.42 -0.71 -20.71
CA ALA A 36 -10.74 -0.19 -21.05
C ALA A 36 -11.59 0.08 -19.81
N ALA A 37 -11.60 -0.86 -18.84
CA ALA A 37 -12.35 -0.71 -17.60
C ALA A 37 -11.85 0.48 -16.76
N ARG A 38 -10.53 0.64 -16.63
CA ARG A 38 -9.93 1.78 -15.91
C ARG A 38 -10.27 3.12 -16.58
N PHE A 39 -10.23 3.18 -17.91
CA PHE A 39 -10.59 4.39 -18.64
C PHE A 39 -12.08 4.74 -18.51
N ALA A 40 -12.96 3.74 -18.60
CA ALA A 40 -14.39 3.94 -18.41
C ALA A 40 -14.69 4.52 -17.02
N TRP A 41 -14.13 3.88 -15.98
CA TRP A 41 -14.29 4.33 -14.60
C TRP A 41 -13.75 5.75 -14.39
N ALA A 42 -12.57 6.07 -14.93
CA ALA A 42 -11.99 7.40 -14.81
C ALA A 42 -12.84 8.48 -15.50
N ARG A 43 -13.44 8.16 -16.65
CA ARG A 43 -14.34 9.08 -17.37
C ARG A 43 -15.62 9.34 -16.59
N GLU A 44 -16.24 8.29 -16.07
CA GLU A 44 -17.46 8.37 -15.26
C GLU A 44 -17.24 9.23 -14.00
N HIS A 45 -16.05 9.14 -13.41
CA HIS A 45 -15.72 9.79 -12.15
C HIS A 45 -14.87 11.06 -12.29
N ARG A 46 -14.69 11.57 -13.52
CA ARG A 46 -13.80 12.71 -13.83
C ARG A 46 -14.12 13.98 -13.03
N HIS A 47 -15.39 14.17 -12.71
CA HIS A 47 -15.91 15.39 -12.07
C HIS A 47 -16.17 15.24 -10.57
N ARG A 48 -15.63 14.18 -9.93
CA ARG A 48 -15.81 13.99 -8.48
C ARG A 48 -15.24 15.17 -7.69
N SER A 49 -16.06 15.70 -6.79
CA SER A 49 -15.68 16.79 -5.89
C SER A 49 -14.85 16.28 -4.70
N VAL A 50 -14.21 17.19 -3.98
CA VAL A 50 -13.51 16.87 -2.73
C VAL A 50 -14.49 16.30 -1.70
N GLU A 51 -15.73 16.77 -1.68
CA GLU A 51 -16.80 16.31 -0.80
C GLU A 51 -17.21 14.87 -1.11
N ASP A 52 -17.23 14.50 -2.39
CA ASP A 52 -17.48 13.12 -2.81
C ASP A 52 -16.33 12.19 -2.39
N LEU A 53 -15.08 12.67 -2.50
CA LEU A 53 -13.91 11.90 -2.08
C LEU A 53 -13.89 11.66 -0.56
N LYS A 54 -14.36 12.62 0.25
CA LYS A 54 -14.46 12.46 1.72
C LYS A 54 -15.40 11.32 2.13
N ARG A 55 -16.33 10.91 1.26
CA ARG A 55 -17.28 9.80 1.51
C ARG A 55 -16.71 8.44 1.13
N VAL A 56 -15.56 8.40 0.45
CA VAL A 56 -14.93 7.15 0.01
C VAL A 56 -14.05 6.60 1.13
N ALA A 57 -14.38 5.42 1.63
CA ALA A 57 -13.48 4.62 2.47
C ALA A 57 -12.61 3.72 1.58
N VAL A 58 -11.29 3.86 1.67
CA VAL A 58 -10.32 3.03 0.92
C VAL A 58 -9.68 2.01 1.86
N SER A 59 -9.48 0.79 1.36
CA SER A 59 -8.85 -0.33 2.06
C SER A 59 -7.80 -0.96 1.15
N ASP A 60 -6.67 -1.39 1.70
CA ASP A 60 -5.63 -2.16 1.03
C ASP A 60 -4.86 -3.03 2.04
N GLU A 61 -4.29 -4.14 1.58
CA GLU A 61 -3.47 -5.03 2.39
C GLU A 61 -1.99 -4.90 2.04
N SER A 62 -1.16 -4.63 3.04
CA SER A 62 0.29 -4.58 2.88
C SER A 62 0.96 -5.85 3.42
N ARG A 63 1.86 -6.43 2.62
CA ARG A 63 2.71 -7.54 3.05
C ARG A 63 4.04 -7.03 3.62
N PHE A 64 4.39 -7.51 4.79
CA PHE A 64 5.69 -7.28 5.43
C PHE A 64 6.50 -8.58 5.44
N GLN A 65 7.81 -8.47 5.23
CA GLN A 65 8.74 -9.60 5.32
C GLN A 65 9.41 -9.60 6.68
N ARG A 66 9.70 -10.78 7.22
CA ARG A 66 10.56 -10.90 8.39
C ARG A 66 12.01 -10.68 7.95
N GLU A 67 12.64 -9.65 8.49
CA GLU A 67 14.08 -9.44 8.40
C GLU A 67 14.73 -10.57 9.22
N ALA A 68 15.60 -11.35 8.60
CA ALA A 68 16.32 -12.40 9.31
C ALA A 68 17.13 -11.75 10.45
N GLU A 69 17.17 -12.40 11.61
CA GLU A 69 18.01 -11.97 12.73
C GLU A 69 19.44 -11.74 12.22
N HIS A 70 19.87 -10.48 12.20
CA HIS A 70 21.29 -10.19 12.14
C HIS A 70 21.86 -10.65 13.48
N MET A 71 22.23 -11.92 13.56
CA MET A 71 23.12 -12.40 14.60
C MET A 71 24.44 -11.66 14.38
N PRO A 72 24.87 -10.75 15.29
CA PRO A 72 26.21 -10.22 15.20
C PRO A 72 27.15 -11.40 15.32
N SER A 73 28.00 -11.59 14.32
CA SER A 73 29.08 -12.57 14.39
C SER A 73 29.85 -12.30 15.67
N GLY A 74 29.82 -13.26 16.58
CA GLY A 74 30.53 -13.18 17.85
C GLY A 74 32.00 -12.80 17.64
N SER A 75 32.49 -11.95 18.53
CA SER A 75 33.91 -11.72 18.80
C SER A 75 34.10 -11.86 20.29
#